data_AF-A0A924J616-F1
#
_entry.id   AF-A0A924J616-F1
#
_cell.length_a   1.000
_cell.length_b   1.000
_cell.length_c   1.000
_cell.angle_alpha   90.00
_cell.angle_beta   90.00
_cell.angle_gamma   90.00
#
_symmetry.space_group_name_H-M   'P 1'
#
loop_
_entity.id
_entity.type
_entity.pdbx_description
1 polymer ?
#
loop_
_entity_poly.entity_id
_entity_poly.type
_entity_poly.pdbx_seq_one_letter_code
_entity_poly.pdbx_strand_id
1 'polypeptide(L)'
;MNRRFLAVAAMAAAVVFAPHTAGAQVPFTVSGSYVNLTGVGAGGFIGAATSGSNAFTIFCTDKNNFISLPSTYTAFLTPLWGTIDLSNTRLGIMTPFALDIYTANASLASLITANNLVGQTAQNQLWLNAELPGRNAAPAFGDPTFNAVGWYVVTDRLATGNDSFGVQELLAYDASVVPEPSTYALMATGLFGLVGVARRRRATQA
;
A
#
# COMPACT_ATOMS: atom_id res chain seq x y z
N MET A 1 -2.02 8.16 -58.22
CA MET A 1 -1.50 9.47 -57.77
C MET A 1 -2.35 9.94 -56.58
N ASN A 2 -1.76 10.02 -55.38
CA ASN A 2 -2.18 10.77 -54.17
C ASN A 2 -3.46 10.38 -53.40
N ARG A 3 -3.36 9.79 -52.18
CA ARG A 3 -3.21 10.40 -50.81
C ARG A 3 -4.61 10.65 -50.18
N ARG A 4 -5.00 10.30 -48.94
CA ARG A 4 -4.39 10.05 -47.61
C ARG A 4 -5.45 9.32 -46.74
N PHE A 5 -5.12 8.21 -46.07
CA PHE A 5 -4.78 8.13 -44.63
C PHE A 5 -5.66 8.97 -43.69
N LEU A 6 -6.61 8.31 -43.02
CA LEU A 6 -7.19 8.71 -41.74
C LEU A 6 -6.85 7.61 -40.73
N ALA A 7 -5.70 7.72 -40.10
CA ALA A 7 -5.37 6.96 -38.90
C ALA A 7 -5.90 7.78 -37.72
N VAL A 8 -7.05 7.37 -37.18
CA VAL A 8 -7.53 7.86 -35.88
C VAL A 8 -6.61 7.22 -34.83
N ALA A 9 -5.63 7.98 -34.36
CA ALA A 9 -4.83 7.60 -33.21
C ALA A 9 -5.74 7.72 -31.96
N ALA A 10 -6.20 6.57 -31.46
CA ALA A 10 -6.77 6.50 -30.13
C ALA A 10 -5.64 6.72 -29.13
N MET A 11 -5.49 7.96 -28.66
CA MET A 11 -4.70 8.29 -27.47
C MET A 11 -5.45 7.70 -26.27
N ALA A 12 -5.11 6.46 -25.91
CA ALA A 12 -5.36 5.99 -24.55
C ALA A 12 -4.37 6.74 -23.65
N ALA A 13 -4.86 7.73 -22.92
CA ALA A 13 -4.12 8.35 -21.84
C ALA A 13 -3.88 7.28 -20.77
N ALA A 14 -2.72 6.61 -20.86
CA ALA A 14 -2.20 5.84 -19.75
C ALA A 14 -1.92 6.84 -18.62
N VAL A 15 -2.79 6.89 -17.62
CA VAL A 15 -2.45 7.47 -16.33
C VAL A 15 -1.35 6.59 -15.78
N VAL A 16 -0.10 6.98 -16.05
CA VAL A 16 1.07 6.33 -15.46
C VAL A 16 1.05 6.74 -13.99
N PHE A 17 0.53 5.87 -13.14
CA PHE A 17 0.80 5.93 -11.71
C PHE A 17 2.31 5.76 -11.56
N ALA A 18 3.01 6.86 -11.34
CA ALA A 18 4.44 6.79 -11.07
C ALA A 18 4.60 6.06 -9.73
N PRO A 19 5.25 4.88 -9.69
CA PRO A 19 5.57 4.26 -8.41
C PRO A 19 6.44 5.25 -7.62
N HIS A 20 6.11 5.45 -6.34
CA HIS A 20 6.94 6.25 -5.45
C HIS A 20 8.37 5.70 -5.50
N THR A 21 9.33 6.57 -5.81
CA THR A 21 10.75 6.19 -5.78
C THR A 21 11.11 5.78 -4.36
N ALA A 22 11.52 4.51 -4.19
CA ALA A 22 11.96 3.99 -2.90
C ALA A 22 13.04 4.92 -2.30
N GLY A 23 12.85 5.33 -1.04
CA GLY A 23 13.83 6.11 -0.27
C GLY A 23 13.67 7.64 -0.28
N ALA A 24 12.65 8.20 -0.94
CA ALA A 24 12.34 9.63 -0.82
C ALA A 24 11.21 9.88 0.19
N GLN A 25 11.36 10.90 1.04
CA GLN A 25 10.25 11.38 1.86
C GLN A 25 9.23 12.13 1.01
N VAL A 26 7.94 11.90 1.27
CA VAL A 26 6.86 12.56 0.55
C VAL A 26 5.85 13.17 1.53
N PRO A 27 5.14 14.23 1.12
CA PRO A 27 4.03 14.76 1.91
C PRO A 27 2.93 13.72 2.06
N PHE A 28 2.58 13.39 3.30
CA PHE A 28 1.53 12.44 3.63
C PHE A 28 0.51 13.16 4.50
N THR A 29 -0.71 13.31 3.98
CA THR A 29 -1.81 13.97 4.69
C THR A 29 -2.79 12.92 5.17
N VAL A 30 -3.07 12.94 6.46
CA VAL A 30 -3.95 11.99 7.12
C VAL A 30 -5.23 12.67 7.59
N SER A 31 -6.36 12.03 7.32
CA SER A 31 -7.69 12.41 7.76
C SER A 31 -8.48 11.16 8.15
N GLY A 32 -9.54 11.25 8.94
CA GLY A 32 -10.36 10.07 9.21
C GLY A 32 -11.08 10.07 10.55
N SER A 33 -11.60 8.89 10.90
CA SER A 33 -12.34 8.62 12.14
C SER A 33 -11.63 7.55 12.96
N TYR A 34 -11.79 7.62 14.29
CA TYR A 34 -11.18 6.66 15.19
C TYR A 34 -11.99 5.36 15.28
N VAL A 35 -11.29 4.23 15.33
CA VAL A 35 -11.88 2.98 15.80
C VAL A 35 -11.66 2.97 17.30
N ASN A 36 -12.68 3.40 18.04
CA ASN A 36 -12.60 3.46 19.50
C ASN A 36 -12.52 2.03 20.06
N LEU A 37 -11.31 1.60 20.40
CA LEU A 37 -11.05 0.32 21.05
C LEU A 37 -11.11 0.55 22.56
N THR A 38 -12.06 -0.09 23.24
CA THR A 38 -12.15 -0.02 24.69
C THR A 38 -10.88 -0.62 25.32
N GLY A 39 -10.05 0.23 25.94
CA GLY A 39 -9.07 -0.19 26.94
C GLY A 39 -7.61 -0.43 26.50
N VAL A 40 -7.17 -0.02 25.31
CA VAL A 40 -5.77 -0.24 24.87
C VAL A 40 -5.19 1.01 24.18
N GLY A 41 -4.14 1.61 24.78
CA GLY A 41 -3.33 2.67 24.17
C GLY A 41 -4.06 3.97 23.87
N ALA A 42 -3.55 4.73 22.88
CA ALA A 42 -4.17 5.99 22.41
C ALA A 42 -5.40 5.79 21.49
N GLY A 43 -5.82 4.54 21.26
CA GLY A 43 -6.94 4.17 20.39
C GLY A 43 -6.50 3.87 18.94
N GLY A 44 -7.07 2.82 18.37
CA GLY A 44 -6.85 2.45 16.97
C GLY A 44 -7.60 3.40 16.03
N PHE A 45 -7.15 3.51 14.79
CA PHE A 45 -7.92 4.22 13.78
C PHE A 45 -7.75 3.57 12.42
N ILE A 46 -8.82 3.73 11.62
CA ILE A 46 -8.78 3.55 10.18
C ILE A 46 -8.97 4.95 9.61
N GLY A 47 -8.02 5.40 8.81
CA GLY A 47 -8.04 6.72 8.21
C GLY A 47 -8.04 6.66 6.69
N ALA A 48 -8.30 7.81 6.08
CA ALA A 48 -7.98 8.08 4.70
C ALA A 48 -6.74 8.98 4.67
N ALA A 49 -5.76 8.64 3.84
CA ALA A 49 -4.61 9.48 3.61
C ALA A 49 -4.39 9.75 2.13
N THR A 50 -3.68 10.83 1.84
CA THR A 50 -3.29 11.20 0.48
C THR A 50 -1.81 11.54 0.41
N SER A 51 -1.14 11.07 -0.64
CA SER A 51 0.21 11.49 -1.02
C SER A 51 0.25 11.70 -2.53
N GLY A 52 0.51 12.95 -2.93
CA GLY A 52 0.37 13.35 -4.33
C GLY A 52 -1.05 13.07 -4.84
N SER A 53 -1.15 12.27 -5.90
CA SER A 53 -2.43 11.87 -6.51
C SER A 53 -3.02 10.57 -5.94
N ASN A 54 -2.32 9.91 -5.02
CA ASN A 54 -2.71 8.59 -4.51
C ASN A 54 -3.51 8.73 -3.23
N ALA A 55 -4.55 7.90 -3.09
CA ALA A 55 -5.39 7.81 -1.90
C ALA A 55 -5.17 6.46 -1.22
N PHE A 56 -5.07 6.49 0.10
CA PHE A 56 -4.75 5.33 0.92
C PHE A 56 -5.79 5.15 2.01
N THR A 57 -6.13 3.90 2.29
CA THR A 57 -6.69 3.52 3.59
C THR A 57 -5.53 3.25 4.54
N ILE A 58 -5.53 3.87 5.71
CA ILE A 58 -4.44 3.73 6.67
C ILE A 58 -4.88 3.08 7.97
N PHE A 59 -3.94 2.40 8.60
CA PHE A 59 -4.14 1.64 9.82
C PHE A 59 -3.06 2.02 10.83
N CYS A 60 -3.50 2.34 12.04
CA CYS A 60 -2.60 2.60 13.16
C CYS A 60 -1.82 1.34 13.52
N THR A 61 -0.50 1.34 13.39
CA THR A 61 0.34 0.20 13.78
C THR A 61 1.15 0.43 15.05
N ASP A 62 1.10 1.64 15.58
CA ASP A 62 1.76 2.01 16.82
C ASP A 62 0.74 2.36 17.90
N LYS A 63 0.73 1.58 18.97
CA LYS A 63 -0.16 1.77 20.12
C LYS A 63 0.23 2.97 20.99
N ASN A 64 1.50 3.35 20.96
CA ASN A 64 2.11 4.34 21.86
C ASN A 64 2.34 5.68 21.16
N ASN A 65 2.49 5.69 19.83
CA ASN A 65 2.65 6.92 19.05
C ASN A 65 1.36 7.27 18.31
N PHE A 66 0.78 8.43 18.63
CA PHE A 66 -0.50 8.90 18.10
C PHE A 66 -0.31 10.00 17.06
N ILE A 67 -1.04 9.90 15.95
CA ILE A 67 -1.23 11.02 15.02
C ILE A 67 -2.50 11.77 15.40
N SER A 68 -2.35 13.08 15.60
CA SER A 68 -3.50 13.97 15.72
C SER A 68 -4.20 14.08 14.37
N LEU A 69 -5.51 13.82 14.31
CA LEU A 69 -6.27 13.90 13.07
C LEU A 69 -7.07 15.21 12.98
N PRO A 70 -7.04 15.93 11.84
CA PRO A 70 -6.20 15.71 10.66
C PRO A 70 -4.77 16.23 10.87
N SER A 71 -3.79 15.67 10.15
CA SER A 71 -2.39 16.14 10.15
C SER A 71 -1.72 15.91 8.80
N THR A 72 -0.71 16.72 8.50
CA THR A 72 0.19 16.52 7.37
C THR A 72 1.64 16.46 7.86
N TYR A 73 2.39 15.47 7.41
CA TYR A 73 3.80 15.29 7.73
C TYR A 73 4.58 14.72 6.55
N THR A 74 5.91 14.71 6.64
CA THR A 74 6.79 14.12 5.63
C THR A 74 7.15 12.71 6.02
N ALA A 75 6.82 11.73 5.20
CA ALA A 75 7.03 10.32 5.53
C ALA A 75 7.71 9.55 4.41
N PHE A 76 8.41 8.48 4.76
CA PHE A 76 8.81 7.45 3.81
C PHE A 76 7.62 6.55 3.50
N LEU A 77 7.34 6.33 2.22
CA LEU A 77 6.39 5.34 1.72
C LEU A 77 7.16 4.14 1.20
N THR A 78 7.24 3.07 2.00
CA THR A 78 7.97 1.87 1.65
C THR A 78 7.00 0.78 1.17
N PRO A 79 7.03 0.37 -0.11
CA PRO A 79 6.15 -0.69 -0.61
C PRO A 79 6.54 -2.05 -0.02
N LEU A 80 5.52 -2.88 0.25
CA LEU A 80 5.69 -4.29 0.66
C LEU A 80 5.67 -5.26 -0.54
N TRP A 81 5.89 -4.75 -1.75
CA TRP A 81 5.79 -5.49 -2.99
C TRP A 81 6.84 -4.99 -4.00
N GLY A 82 7.20 -5.83 -4.97
CA GLY A 82 8.24 -5.51 -5.96
C GLY A 82 9.64 -5.56 -5.35
N THR A 83 10.48 -4.56 -5.67
CA THR A 83 11.80 -4.39 -5.04
C THR A 83 11.63 -3.67 -3.71
N ILE A 84 11.84 -4.39 -2.61
CA ILE A 84 11.54 -3.94 -1.25
C ILE A 84 12.83 -3.47 -0.56
N ASP A 85 12.82 -2.24 -0.06
CA ASP A 85 13.88 -1.68 0.80
C ASP A 85 13.26 -1.20 2.11
N LEU A 86 13.44 -1.98 3.18
CA LEU A 86 12.90 -1.68 4.51
C LEU A 86 13.84 -0.81 5.37
N SER A 87 14.98 -0.34 4.86
CA SER A 87 15.99 0.37 5.66
C SER A 87 15.49 1.64 6.37
N ASN A 88 14.41 2.23 5.87
CA ASN A 88 13.78 3.41 6.44
C ASN A 88 12.63 3.10 7.42
N THR A 89 12.28 1.83 7.61
CA THR A 89 11.22 1.42 8.53
C THR A 89 11.80 1.02 9.88
N ARG A 90 10.96 1.02 10.93
CA ARG A 90 11.32 0.67 12.32
C ARG A 90 11.92 -0.74 12.42
N LEU A 91 11.36 -1.70 11.69
CA LEU A 91 11.84 -3.08 11.68
C LEU A 91 12.91 -3.34 10.62
N GLY A 92 13.34 -2.31 9.86
CA GLY A 92 14.31 -2.44 8.77
C GLY A 92 15.63 -3.09 9.14
N ILE A 93 16.05 -2.98 10.41
CA ILE A 93 17.26 -3.62 10.94
C ILE A 93 17.09 -5.11 11.26
N MET A 94 15.86 -5.63 11.29
CA MET A 94 15.51 -7.01 11.64
C MET A 94 15.45 -7.93 10.41
N THR A 95 16.22 -7.64 9.35
CA THR A 95 16.29 -8.51 8.17
C THR A 95 16.79 -9.91 8.55
N PRO A 96 16.18 -10.99 8.03
CA PRO A 96 15.14 -11.02 6.98
C PRO A 96 13.69 -10.93 7.48
N PHE A 97 13.43 -11.00 8.78
CA PHE A 97 12.08 -11.18 9.35
C PHE A 97 11.17 -9.95 9.25
N ALA A 98 11.75 -8.78 9.01
CA ALA A 98 11.02 -7.52 8.91
C ALA A 98 9.87 -7.59 7.88
N LEU A 99 10.13 -8.18 6.71
CA LEU A 99 9.13 -8.31 5.65
C LEU A 99 7.97 -9.20 6.09
N ASP A 100 8.25 -10.37 6.67
CA ASP A 100 7.22 -11.30 7.12
C ASP A 100 6.30 -10.67 8.18
N ILE A 101 6.87 -9.87 9.09
CA ILE A 101 6.10 -9.15 10.12
C ILE A 101 5.20 -8.09 9.49
N TYR A 102 5.71 -7.29 8.55
CA TYR A 102 4.89 -6.28 7.87
C TYR A 102 3.80 -6.92 7.01
N THR A 103 4.10 -8.02 6.32
CA THR A 103 3.11 -8.76 5.52
C THR A 103 2.03 -9.38 6.40
N ALA A 104 2.41 -9.98 7.53
CA ALA A 104 1.45 -10.50 8.51
C ALA A 104 0.59 -9.37 9.11
N ASN A 105 1.18 -8.21 9.40
CA ASN A 105 0.42 -7.03 9.84
C ASN A 105 -0.53 -6.50 8.77
N ALA A 106 -0.14 -6.49 7.50
CA ALA A 106 -1.01 -6.14 6.38
C ALA A 106 -2.22 -7.10 6.29
N SER A 107 -1.99 -8.40 6.50
CA SER A 107 -3.07 -9.39 6.54
C SER A 107 -4.07 -9.10 7.66
N LEU A 108 -3.59 -8.72 8.85
CA LEU A 108 -4.47 -8.35 9.97
C LEU A 108 -5.20 -7.04 9.70
N ALA A 109 -4.49 -6.03 9.19
CA ALA A 109 -5.07 -4.74 8.83
C ALA A 109 -6.21 -4.89 7.81
N SER A 110 -6.10 -5.83 6.87
CA SER A 110 -7.16 -6.13 5.90
C SER A 110 -8.50 -6.57 6.53
N LEU A 111 -8.47 -7.11 7.75
CA LEU A 111 -9.66 -7.52 8.49
C LEU A 111 -10.33 -6.35 9.24
N ILE A 112 -9.62 -5.23 9.42
CA ILE A 112 -10.09 -4.06 10.17
C ILE A 112 -10.95 -3.19 9.23
N THR A 113 -12.19 -3.60 9.01
CA THR A 113 -13.13 -2.89 8.12
C THR A 113 -14.13 -2.01 8.87
N ALA A 114 -14.35 -2.29 10.15
CA ALA A 114 -15.29 -1.57 11.01
C ALA A 114 -14.97 -1.79 12.49
N ASN A 115 -15.60 -1.00 13.36
CA ASN A 115 -15.56 -1.23 14.81
C ASN A 115 -16.45 -2.41 15.22
N ASN A 116 -16.01 -3.63 14.92
CA ASN A 116 -16.66 -4.88 15.31
C ASN A 116 -15.63 -5.82 15.96
N LEU A 117 -16.09 -6.93 16.56
CA LEU A 117 -15.20 -7.85 17.28
C LEU A 117 -14.01 -8.33 16.43
N VAL A 118 -14.22 -8.55 15.12
CA VAL A 118 -13.17 -9.00 14.20
C VAL A 118 -12.10 -7.91 14.02
N GLY A 119 -12.51 -6.68 13.68
CA GLY A 119 -11.60 -5.55 13.50
C GLY A 119 -10.86 -5.18 14.79
N GLN A 120 -11.55 -5.23 15.94
CA GLN A 120 -10.93 -5.00 17.25
C GLN A 120 -9.89 -6.08 17.58
N THR A 121 -10.19 -7.35 17.30
CA THR A 121 -9.25 -8.46 17.53
C THR A 121 -8.02 -8.33 16.64
N ALA A 122 -8.22 -8.05 15.36
CA ALA A 122 -7.14 -7.87 14.40
C ALA A 122 -6.24 -6.67 14.75
N GLN A 123 -6.83 -5.54 15.16
CA GLN A 123 -6.08 -4.35 15.61
C GLN A 123 -5.24 -4.63 16.86
N ASN A 124 -5.77 -5.39 17.82
CA ASN A 124 -5.01 -5.80 19.01
C ASN A 124 -3.83 -6.71 18.65
N GLN A 125 -4.04 -7.69 17.76
CA GLN A 125 -2.97 -8.57 17.29
C GLN A 125 -1.89 -7.79 16.52
N LEU A 126 -2.30 -6.81 15.74
CA LEU A 126 -1.40 -5.94 14.99
C LEU A 126 -0.50 -5.13 15.94
N TRP A 127 -1.06 -4.57 17.02
CA TRP A 127 -0.25 -3.86 18.03
C TRP A 127 0.69 -4.78 18.80
N LEU A 128 0.27 -6.01 19.08
CA LEU A 128 1.17 -7.01 19.69
C LEU A 128 2.37 -7.30 18.79
N ASN A 129 2.20 -7.38 17.47
CA ASN A 129 3.34 -7.54 16.55
C ASN A 129 4.30 -6.35 16.59
N ALA A 130 3.80 -5.12 16.83
CA ALA A 130 4.62 -3.91 16.93
C ALA A 130 5.38 -3.77 18.27
N GLU A 131 4.85 -4.35 19.36
CA GLU A 131 5.44 -4.30 20.71
C GLU A 131 6.48 -5.40 21.00
N LEU A 132 6.85 -6.23 20.02
CA LEU A 132 7.73 -7.39 20.22
C LEU A 132 9.14 -7.20 19.59
N PRO A 133 9.99 -6.28 20.10
CA PRO A 133 11.38 -6.26 19.70
C PRO A 133 12.06 -7.54 20.23
N GLY A 134 12.54 -8.40 19.32
CA GLY A 134 13.42 -9.53 19.66
C GLY A 134 12.89 -10.94 19.39
N ARG A 135 11.75 -11.14 18.70
CA ARG A 135 11.36 -12.47 18.23
C ARG A 135 12.18 -12.91 17.03
N ASN A 136 13.40 -13.38 17.27
CA ASN A 136 14.19 -14.14 16.28
C ASN A 136 13.58 -15.53 15.96
N ALA A 137 12.39 -15.89 16.48
CA ALA A 137 11.87 -17.26 16.36
C ALA A 137 10.37 -17.51 16.62
N ALA A 138 9.52 -16.51 16.91
CA ALA A 138 8.11 -16.78 17.21
C ALA A 138 7.18 -16.09 16.21
N PRO A 139 6.11 -16.76 15.75
CA PRO A 139 5.36 -16.34 14.57
C PRO A 139 4.69 -14.98 14.81
N ALA A 140 4.77 -14.11 13.80
CA ALA A 140 3.93 -12.93 13.73
C ALA A 140 2.46 -13.37 13.71
N PHE A 141 1.58 -12.61 14.37
CA PHE A 141 0.15 -12.81 14.19
C PHE A 141 -0.25 -12.38 12.78
N GLY A 142 -1.06 -13.20 12.09
CA GLY A 142 -1.44 -12.97 10.69
C GLY A 142 -0.79 -13.96 9.73
N ASP A 143 -1.00 -13.73 8.44
CA ASP A 143 -0.49 -14.56 7.34
C ASP A 143 0.73 -13.89 6.69
N PRO A 144 1.96 -14.41 6.87
CA PRO A 144 3.14 -13.86 6.21
C PRO A 144 3.19 -14.17 4.69
N THR A 145 2.29 -15.02 4.19
CA THR A 145 2.14 -15.33 2.75
C THR A 145 1.09 -14.47 2.06
N PHE A 146 0.48 -13.53 2.80
CA PHE A 146 -0.52 -12.61 2.30
C PHE A 146 -0.02 -11.80 1.09
N ASN A 147 -0.88 -11.61 0.10
CA ASN A 147 -0.57 -10.78 -1.06
C ASN A 147 -0.54 -9.29 -0.67
N ALA A 148 0.65 -8.79 -0.34
CA ALA A 148 0.86 -7.41 0.09
C ALA A 148 0.96 -6.39 -1.07
N VAL A 149 0.54 -6.73 -2.30
CA VAL A 149 0.46 -5.77 -3.40
C VAL A 149 -0.47 -4.62 -3.04
N GLY A 150 0.00 -3.38 -3.23
CA GLY A 150 -0.70 -2.15 -2.84
C GLY A 150 -0.53 -1.77 -1.36
N TRP A 151 0.17 -2.57 -0.56
CA TRP A 151 0.48 -2.22 0.83
C TRP A 151 1.82 -1.50 0.97
N TYR A 152 1.83 -0.55 1.90
CA TYR A 152 2.97 0.30 2.21
C TYR A 152 3.14 0.43 3.71
N VAL A 153 4.39 0.53 4.15
CA VAL A 153 4.74 1.02 5.48
C VAL A 153 5.01 2.52 5.35
N VAL A 154 4.26 3.32 6.08
CA VAL A 154 4.46 4.76 6.18
C VAL A 154 5.29 5.01 7.42
N THR A 155 6.46 5.60 7.26
CA THR A 155 7.36 5.88 8.39
C THR A 155 7.66 7.36 8.49
N ASP A 156 7.30 7.97 9.62
CA ASP A 156 7.74 9.32 9.97
C ASP A 156 9.10 9.23 10.68
N ARG A 157 10.17 9.22 9.88
CA ARG A 157 11.55 9.32 10.38
C ARG A 157 12.11 10.65 9.89
N LEU A 158 12.44 11.57 10.79
CA LEU A 158 13.13 12.81 10.43
C LEU A 158 14.52 12.47 9.86
N ALA A 159 14.84 12.98 8.66
CA ALA A 159 16.14 12.79 8.01
C ALA A 159 17.34 13.33 8.82
N THR A 160 17.09 14.12 9.88
CA THR A 160 18.10 14.77 10.71
C THR A 160 18.49 14.00 11.98
N GLY A 161 17.98 12.78 12.22
CA GLY A 161 18.46 11.91 13.29
C GLY A 161 18.11 12.33 14.73
N ASN A 162 17.15 13.24 14.91
CA ASN A 162 16.57 13.53 16.23
C ASN A 162 15.35 12.65 16.47
N ASP A 163 15.61 11.41 16.89
CA ASP A 163 14.61 10.36 17.16
C ASP A 163 13.80 10.61 18.47
N SER A 164 13.80 11.84 19.00
CA SER A 164 13.21 12.17 20.30
C SER A 164 11.68 12.04 20.37
N PHE A 165 11.00 11.90 19.22
CA PHE A 165 9.54 11.70 19.15
C PHE A 165 9.12 10.34 18.60
N GLY A 166 10.06 9.39 18.48
CA GLY A 166 9.77 8.03 18.05
C GLY A 166 9.53 7.89 16.54
N VAL A 167 9.98 6.78 15.98
CA VAL A 167 9.67 6.39 14.60
C VAL A 167 8.20 5.96 14.58
N GLN A 168 7.31 6.87 14.20
CA GLN A 168 5.91 6.52 14.07
C GLN A 168 5.69 5.77 12.75
N GLU A 169 5.02 4.63 12.84
CA GLU A 169 4.68 3.83 11.67
C GLU A 169 3.16 3.70 11.50
N LEU A 170 2.75 3.62 10.25
CA LEU A 170 1.42 3.21 9.83
C LEU A 170 1.54 2.16 8.74
N LEU A 171 0.46 1.41 8.55
CA LEU A 171 0.24 0.67 7.32
C LEU A 171 -0.73 1.44 6.45
N ALA A 172 -0.46 1.48 5.16
CA ALA A 172 -1.30 2.12 4.17
C ALA A 172 -1.59 1.12 3.04
N TYR A 173 -2.84 1.09 2.60
CA TYR A 173 -3.29 0.31 1.47
C TYR A 173 -3.79 1.22 0.36
N ASP A 174 -3.19 1.10 -0.81
CA ASP A 174 -3.61 1.75 -2.05
C ASP A 174 -4.39 0.76 -2.92
N ALA A 175 -5.71 0.95 -2.99
CA ALA A 175 -6.58 0.12 -3.80
C ALA A 175 -6.39 0.35 -5.32
N SER A 176 -5.76 1.45 -5.74
CA SER A 176 -5.55 1.76 -7.16
C SER A 176 -4.43 0.94 -7.81
N VAL A 177 -3.56 0.32 -7.01
CA VAL A 177 -2.40 -0.46 -7.48
C VAL A 177 -2.81 -1.83 -8.03
N VAL A 178 -4.01 -2.33 -7.70
CA VAL A 178 -4.54 -3.57 -8.25
C VAL A 178 -5.40 -3.22 -9.46
N PRO A 179 -4.97 -3.50 -10.72
CA PRO A 179 -5.81 -3.25 -11.88
C PRO A 179 -7.11 -4.01 -11.71
N GLU A 180 -8.23 -3.32 -11.83
CA GLU A 180 -9.54 -3.96 -11.73
C GLU A 180 -9.63 -5.14 -12.71
N PRO A 181 -10.34 -6.23 -12.38
CA PRO A 181 -10.54 -7.36 -13.29
C PRO A 181 -11.05 -6.94 -14.68
N SER A 182 -11.81 -5.85 -14.75
CA SER A 182 -12.29 -5.21 -15.98
C SER A 182 -11.14 -4.75 -16.89
N THR A 183 -10.03 -4.27 -16.33
CA THR A 183 -8.84 -3.82 -17.07
C THR A 183 -8.17 -5.01 -17.78
N TYR A 184 -8.05 -6.15 -17.09
CA TYR A 184 -7.54 -7.37 -17.71
C TYR A 184 -8.47 -7.89 -18.80
N ALA A 185 -9.79 -7.85 -18.57
CA ALA A 185 -10.77 -8.24 -19.58
C ALA A 185 -10.70 -7.35 -20.82
N LEU A 186 -10.54 -6.03 -20.65
CA LEU A 186 -10.45 -5.07 -21.75
C LEU A 186 -9.12 -5.21 -22.51
N MET A 187 -8.02 -5.45 -21.80
CA MET A 187 -6.71 -5.72 -22.41
C MET A 187 -6.73 -7.03 -23.21
N ALA A 188 -7.31 -8.09 -22.64
CA ALA A 188 -7.45 -9.38 -23.32
C ALA A 188 -8.33 -9.25 -24.56
N THR A 189 -9.51 -8.64 -24.45
CA THR A 189 -10.41 -8.43 -25.59
C THR A 189 -9.80 -7.53 -26.66
N GLY A 190 -9.07 -6.48 -26.28
CA GLY A 190 -8.31 -5.64 -27.20
C GLY A 190 -7.25 -6.42 -27.96
N LEU A 191 -6.49 -7.30 -27.28
CA LEU A 191 -5.48 -8.14 -27.91
C LEU A 191 -6.10 -9.18 -28.86
N PHE A 192 -7.20 -9.82 -28.46
CA PHE A 192 -7.95 -10.75 -29.33
C PHE A 192 -8.52 -10.03 -30.56
N GLY A 193 -9.02 -8.81 -30.39
CA GLY A 193 -9.47 -7.97 -31.50
C GLY A 193 -8.35 -7.68 -32.50
N LEU A 194 -7.16 -7.31 -32.01
CA LEU A 194 -5.99 -7.06 -32.86
C LEU A 194 -5.51 -8.31 -33.59
N VAL A 195 -5.46 -9.47 -32.92
CA VAL A 195 -5.10 -10.76 -33.55
C VAL A 195 -6.12 -11.16 -34.61
N GLY A 196 -7.42 -10.97 -34.35
CA GLY A 196 -8.48 -11.22 -35.32
C GLY A 196 -8.35 -10.36 -36.58
N VAL A 197 -8.10 -9.05 -36.42
CA VAL A 197 -7.89 -8.12 -37.53
C VAL A 197 -6.61 -8.45 -38.30
N ALA A 198 -5.52 -8.80 -37.59
CA ALA A 198 -4.25 -9.19 -38.21
C ALA A 198 -4.40 -10.47 -39.05
N ARG A 199 -5.14 -11.47 -38.57
CA ARG A 199 -5.46 -12.70 -39.33
C ARG A 199 -6.31 -12.41 -40.56
N ARG A 200 -7.36 -11.59 -40.43
CA ARG A 200 -8.22 -11.20 -41.56
C ARG A 200 -7.41 -10.51 -42.67
N ARG A 201 -6.49 -9.62 -42.31
CA ARG A 201 -5.62 -8.94 -43.28
C ARG A 201 -4.70 -9.89 -44.05
N ARG A 202 -4.12 -10.89 -43.38
CA ARG A 202 -3.28 -11.91 -44.05
C ARG A 202 -4.08 -12.79 -45.00
N ALA A 203 -5.30 -13.17 -44.64
CA ALA A 203 -6.19 -13.97 -45.49
C ALA A 203 -6.70 -13.23 -46.74
N THR A 204 -6.59 -11.90 -46.78
CA THR A 204 -7.00 -11.09 -47.96
C THR A 204 -5.80 -10.72 -48.85
N GLN A 205 -4.57 -11.01 -48.41
CA GLN A 205 -3.33 -10.74 -49.15
C GLN A 205 -2.70 -12.01 -49.77
N ALA A 206 -3.32 -13.17 -49.57
CA ALA A 206 -3.03 -14.42 -50.26
C ALA A 206 -4.16 -14.71 -51.26
#